data_AF-A0A816MWQ2-F1
#
_entry.id   AF-A0A816MWQ2-F1
#
_cell.length_a   1.000
_cell.length_b   1.000
_cell.length_c   1.000
_cell.angle_alpha   90.00
_cell.angle_beta   90.00
_cell.angle_gamma   90.00
#
_symmetry.space_group_name_H-M   'P 1'
#
loop_
_entity.id
_entity.type
_entity.pdbx_description
1 polymer ?
#
loop_
_entity_poly.entity_id
_entity_poly.type
_entity_poly.pdbx_seq_one_letter_code
_entity_poly.pdbx_strand_id
1 'polypeptide(L)'
;MDQAFILSNQQGIERVRQGGFAFFLESTMNDYVNERWPCNTIRIGENINTEDYGIATPLGSDLREVINIAVVELAQIGFLKQLKKKWFNERSECKTLGTRHKKFTEVLNFHKVAGIFVILFIGVSLAILIALFEFLVKTKRDSTRINQNICKVLCRNLCIAIKGMTLDEKKEALNNWLLQQHNISLPYRQNINQNERPVATATATKFSWSNDDTISN
;
A
#
# COMPACT_ATOMS: atom_id res chain seq x y z
N MET A 1 15.67 -38.81 25.25
CA MET A 1 15.05 -37.46 25.26
C MET A 1 15.92 -36.47 26.05
N ASP A 2 17.19 -36.79 26.27
CA ASP A 2 18.05 -36.11 27.26
C ASP A 2 18.90 -34.98 26.67
N GLN A 3 18.81 -34.75 25.36
CA GLN A 3 19.56 -33.69 24.66
C GLN A 3 18.86 -32.32 24.71
N ALA A 4 17.60 -32.28 25.15
CA ALA A 4 16.81 -31.04 25.24
C ALA A 4 17.00 -30.33 26.59
N PHE A 5 17.29 -31.09 27.65
CA PHE A 5 17.48 -30.55 28.99
C PHE A 5 18.89 -30.02 29.17
N ILE A 6 19.00 -28.88 29.84
CA ILE A 6 20.27 -28.20 30.12
C ILE A 6 20.35 -28.01 31.63
N LEU A 7 21.52 -28.28 32.21
CA LEU A 7 21.72 -28.28 33.66
C LEU A 7 21.80 -26.87 34.26
N SER A 8 22.15 -25.86 33.46
CA SER A 8 22.33 -24.48 33.90
C SER A 8 21.77 -23.48 32.90
N ASN A 9 21.16 -22.41 33.42
CA ASN A 9 20.63 -21.30 32.61
C ASN A 9 21.72 -20.68 31.71
N GLN A 10 22.96 -20.56 32.18
CA GLN A 10 24.05 -19.99 31.39
C GLN A 10 24.38 -20.83 30.16
N GLN A 11 24.43 -22.15 30.32
CA GLN A 11 24.65 -23.07 29.21
C GLN A 11 23.51 -23.01 28.19
N GLY A 12 22.27 -22.84 28.68
CA GLY A 12 21.10 -22.74 27.80
C GLY A 12 21.07 -21.46 26.99
N ILE A 13 21.40 -20.33 27.63
CA ILE A 13 21.52 -19.03 26.95
C ILE A 13 22.60 -19.10 25.86
N GLU A 14 23.76 -19.68 26.15
CA GLU A 14 24.84 -19.78 25.17
C GLU A 14 24.47 -20.69 23.99
N ARG A 15 23.75 -21.78 24.25
CA ARG A 15 23.22 -22.65 23.19
C ARG A 15 22.20 -21.93 22.30
N VAL A 16 21.35 -21.08 22.87
CA VAL A 16 20.43 -20.23 22.08
C VAL A 16 21.20 -19.27 21.19
N ARG A 17 22.29 -18.68 21.67
CA ARG A 17 23.13 -17.75 20.90
C ARG A 17 23.81 -18.41 19.70
N GLN A 18 24.08 -19.72 19.77
CA GLN A 18 24.62 -20.50 18.66
C GLN A 18 23.58 -20.78 17.56
N GLY A 19 22.28 -20.55 17.84
CA GLY A 19 21.18 -20.73 16.89
C GLY A 19 20.61 -22.15 16.86
N GLY A 20 19.44 -22.31 16.22
CA GLY A 20 18.77 -23.61 16.06
C GLY A 20 18.18 -24.21 17.34
N PHE A 21 18.16 -23.45 18.44
CA PHE A 21 17.66 -23.89 19.73
C PHE A 21 16.80 -22.81 20.39
N ALA A 22 15.68 -23.22 20.98
CA ALA A 22 14.84 -22.37 21.81
C ALA A 22 14.94 -22.85 23.25
N PHE A 23 15.11 -21.91 24.19
CA PHE A 23 15.28 -22.22 25.60
C PHE A 23 14.17 -21.56 26.41
N PHE A 24 13.48 -22.36 27.22
CA PHE A 24 12.51 -21.87 28.18
C PHE A 24 13.25 -21.50 29.46
N LEU A 25 13.08 -20.26 29.89
CA LEU A 25 13.59 -19.76 31.15
C LEU A 25 12.59 -18.76 31.73
N GLU A 26 12.82 -18.37 32.98
CA GLU A 26 11.95 -17.42 33.65
C GLU A 26 11.88 -16.08 32.92
N SER A 27 10.69 -15.47 32.89
CA SER A 27 10.44 -14.23 32.14
C SER A 27 11.37 -13.07 32.54
N THR A 28 11.67 -12.92 33.84
CA THR A 28 12.55 -11.86 34.33
C THR A 28 13.99 -12.02 33.84
N MET A 29 14.51 -13.25 33.88
CA MET A 29 15.83 -13.57 33.36
C MET A 29 15.89 -13.42 31.83
N ASN A 30 14.79 -13.76 31.13
CA ASN A 30 14.71 -13.59 29.68
C ASN A 30 14.79 -12.12 29.28
N ASP A 31 13.96 -11.28 29.90
CA ASP A 31 13.97 -9.83 29.68
C ASP A 31 15.35 -9.24 30.04
N TYR A 32 15.97 -9.69 31.13
CA TYR A 32 17.31 -9.26 31.53
C TYR A 32 18.39 -9.60 30.50
N VAL A 33 18.43 -10.84 30.00
CA VAL A 33 19.45 -11.30 29.04
C VAL A 33 19.28 -10.59 27.68
N ASN A 34 18.05 -10.34 27.25
CA ASN A 34 17.75 -9.61 26.01
C ASN A 34 18.23 -8.16 26.03
N GLU A 35 18.31 -7.55 27.21
CA GLU A 35 18.77 -6.17 27.40
C GLU A 35 20.29 -6.05 27.65
N ARG A 36 21.03 -7.17 27.60
CA ARG A 36 22.48 -7.25 27.80
C ARG A 36 23.26 -7.54 26.52
N TRP A 37 24.49 -7.06 26.45
CA TRP A 37 25.37 -7.33 25.32
C TRP A 37 25.64 -8.84 25.19
N PRO A 38 25.68 -9.43 23.98
CA PRO A 38 25.70 -8.83 22.64
C PRO A 38 24.32 -8.57 22.01
N CYS A 39 23.25 -8.56 22.80
CA CYS A 39 21.89 -8.23 22.34
C CYS A 39 21.39 -9.10 21.16
N ASN A 40 21.78 -10.36 21.17
CA ASN A 40 21.52 -11.34 20.10
C ASN A 40 20.39 -12.31 20.44
N THR A 41 19.74 -12.13 21.59
CA THR A 41 18.59 -12.91 22.02
C THR A 41 17.31 -12.09 21.90
N ILE A 42 16.19 -12.77 21.70
CA ILE A 42 14.86 -12.15 21.69
C ILE A 42 13.89 -13.01 22.49
N ARG A 43 12.92 -12.36 23.13
CA ARG A 43 11.75 -13.00 23.69
C ARG A 43 10.70 -13.19 22.61
N ILE A 44 10.10 -14.37 22.56
CA ILE A 44 9.00 -14.71 21.67
C ILE A 44 7.82 -15.17 22.51
N GLY A 45 6.64 -14.58 22.27
CA GLY A 45 5.40 -14.96 22.93
C GLY A 45 5.20 -14.40 24.34
N GLU A 46 4.06 -14.78 24.92
CA GLU A 46 3.65 -14.41 26.28
C GLU A 46 4.19 -15.40 27.32
N ASN A 47 4.05 -15.03 28.59
CA ASN A 47 4.42 -15.91 29.69
C ASN A 47 3.44 -17.10 29.74
N ILE A 48 3.96 -18.32 29.87
CA ILE A 48 3.14 -19.53 30.00
C ILE A 48 2.55 -19.61 31.42
N ASN A 49 3.30 -19.15 32.41
CA ASN A 49 2.92 -19.08 33.81
C ASN A 49 3.27 -17.73 34.42
N THR A 50 2.59 -17.39 35.50
CA THR A 50 2.90 -16.24 36.34
C THR A 50 3.46 -16.78 37.63
N GLU A 51 4.77 -16.68 37.78
CA GLU A 51 5.50 -17.03 39.00
C GLU A 51 6.00 -15.74 39.66
N ASP A 52 5.87 -15.67 40.98
CA ASP A 52 6.29 -14.51 41.76
C ASP A 52 7.40 -14.88 42.75
N TYR A 53 8.30 -13.94 43.01
CA TYR A 53 9.35 -14.11 44.01
C TYR A 53 8.89 -13.70 45.41
N GLY A 54 9.29 -14.48 46.42
CA GLY A 54 9.05 -14.19 47.83
C GLY A 54 10.32 -14.26 48.68
N ILE A 55 10.29 -13.60 49.83
CA ILE A 55 11.36 -13.69 50.83
C ILE A 55 11.00 -14.81 51.81
N ALA A 56 11.83 -15.85 51.87
CA ALA A 56 11.61 -16.98 52.76
C ALA A 56 12.24 -16.73 54.14
N THR A 57 11.50 -17.05 55.20
CA THR A 57 11.99 -17.09 56.58
C THR A 57 11.81 -18.50 57.17
N PRO A 58 12.62 -18.90 58.18
CA PRO A 58 12.41 -20.15 58.89
C PRO A 58 11.00 -20.26 59.46
N LEU A 59 10.45 -21.48 59.51
CA LEU A 59 9.13 -21.71 60.09
C LEU A 59 9.12 -21.25 61.55
N GLY A 60 8.09 -20.48 61.92
CA GLY A 60 7.94 -19.95 63.29
C GLY A 60 8.80 -18.71 63.59
N SER A 61 9.48 -18.13 62.60
CA SER A 61 10.26 -16.90 62.83
C SER A 61 9.36 -15.67 63.01
N ASP A 62 9.61 -14.89 64.07
CA ASP A 62 8.96 -13.60 64.35
C ASP A 62 9.21 -12.56 63.24
N LEU A 63 10.27 -12.74 62.44
CA LEU A 63 10.60 -11.84 61.32
C LEU A 63 9.61 -11.95 60.17
N ARG A 64 8.84 -13.05 60.07
CA ARG A 64 7.92 -13.27 58.96
C ARG A 64 6.90 -12.15 58.81
N GLU A 65 6.30 -11.75 59.92
CA GLU A 65 5.26 -10.71 59.93
C GLU A 65 5.85 -9.33 59.62
N VAL A 66 6.96 -8.99 60.29
CA VAL A 66 7.65 -7.71 60.10
C VAL A 66 8.12 -7.54 58.65
N ILE A 67 8.73 -8.56 58.05
CA ILE A 67 9.18 -8.52 56.65
C ILE A 67 8.00 -8.40 55.69
N ASN A 68 6.91 -9.12 55.93
CA ASN A 68 5.74 -9.06 55.06
C ASN A 68 5.12 -7.66 55.04
N ILE A 69 4.98 -7.02 56.21
CA ILE A 69 4.47 -5.64 56.32
C ILE A 69 5.41 -4.68 55.59
N ALA A 70 6.72 -4.79 55.82
CA ALA A 70 7.72 -3.92 55.18
C ALA A 70 7.70 -4.05 53.64
N VAL A 71 7.57 -5.26 53.10
CA VAL A 71 7.49 -5.47 51.64
C VAL A 71 6.25 -4.82 51.05
N VAL A 72 5.10 -4.93 51.71
CA VAL A 72 3.85 -4.29 51.27
C VAL A 72 4.00 -2.77 51.27
N GLU A 73 4.59 -2.19 52.31
CA GLU A 73 4.84 -0.74 52.38
C GLU A 73 5.77 -0.28 51.24
N LEU A 74 6.89 -0.97 51.02
CA LEU A 74 7.82 -0.69 49.92
C LEU A 74 7.18 -0.81 48.52
N ALA A 75 6.21 -1.72 48.37
CA ALA A 75 5.44 -1.87 47.15
C ALA A 75 4.44 -0.70 46.94
N GLN A 76 3.73 -0.30 48.00
CA GLN A 76 2.76 0.80 47.98
C GLN A 76 3.41 2.15 47.65
N ILE A 77 4.56 2.46 48.25
CA ILE A 77 5.33 3.68 47.93
C ILE A 77 6.00 3.61 46.54
N GLY A 78 5.97 2.44 45.88
CA GLY A 78 6.53 2.23 44.54
C GLY A 78 8.05 2.08 44.50
N PHE A 79 8.71 1.90 45.64
CA PHE A 79 10.18 1.75 45.71
C PHE A 79 10.67 0.52 44.95
N LEU A 80 9.95 -0.60 45.03
CA LEU A 80 10.25 -1.82 44.26
C LEU A 80 10.22 -1.57 42.74
N LYS A 81 9.29 -0.74 42.26
CA LYS A 81 9.20 -0.36 40.84
C LYS A 81 10.41 0.48 40.41
N GLN A 82 10.86 1.39 41.28
CA GLN A 82 12.07 2.19 41.03
C GLN A 82 13.31 1.30 40.98
N LEU A 83 13.45 0.33 41.89
CA LEU A 83 14.53 -0.66 41.86
C LEU A 83 14.52 -1.46 40.56
N LYS A 84 13.36 -1.99 40.15
CA LYS A 84 13.22 -2.71 38.88
C LYS A 84 13.69 -1.85 37.70
N LYS A 85 13.22 -0.60 37.61
CA LYS A 85 13.63 0.34 36.55
C LYS A 85 15.13 0.59 36.55
N LYS A 86 15.74 0.78 37.73
CA LYS A 86 17.17 1.05 37.88
C LYS A 86 18.04 -0.13 37.43
N TRP A 87 17.64 -1.36 37.78
CA TRP A 87 18.45 -2.55 37.52
C TRP A 87 18.24 -3.16 36.12
N PHE A 88 17.02 -3.08 35.58
CA PHE A 88 16.71 -3.61 34.26
C PHE A 88 16.89 -2.52 33.20
N ASN A 89 16.10 -1.44 33.27
CA ASN A 89 16.03 -0.46 32.18
C ASN A 89 17.25 0.48 32.13
N GLU A 90 17.67 1.07 33.25
CA GLU A 90 18.72 2.11 33.26
C GLU A 90 20.11 1.53 33.01
N ARG A 91 20.34 0.31 33.51
CA ARG A 91 21.57 -0.47 33.35
C ARG A 91 21.55 -1.41 32.13
N SER A 92 20.52 -1.33 31.28
CA SER A 92 20.50 -2.03 30.01
C SER A 92 21.71 -1.61 29.15
N GLU A 93 22.36 -2.59 28.52
CA GLU A 93 23.49 -2.36 27.62
C GLU A 93 23.02 -2.22 26.17
N CYS A 94 21.86 -2.79 25.86
CA CYS A 94 21.23 -2.77 24.55
C CYS A 94 20.38 -1.50 24.30
N LYS A 95 20.91 -0.32 24.63
CA LYS A 95 20.19 0.97 24.44
C LYS A 95 19.92 1.31 22.97
N THR A 96 20.71 0.75 22.06
CA THR A 96 20.62 0.94 20.61
C THR A 96 19.67 -0.02 19.90
N LEU A 97 19.02 -0.95 20.62
CA LEU A 97 17.90 -1.74 20.08
C LEU A 97 16.53 -1.12 20.34
N GLY A 98 16.50 0.00 21.07
CA GLY A 98 15.33 0.88 21.14
C GLY A 98 14.97 1.50 19.78
N THR A 99 15.84 1.47 18.77
CA THR A 99 15.52 1.78 17.37
C THR A 99 15.08 0.56 16.55
N ARG A 100 15.21 -0.67 17.08
CA ARG A 100 14.77 -1.88 16.39
C ARG A 100 13.36 -2.33 16.83
N HIS A 101 12.95 -2.01 18.08
CA HIS A 101 11.66 -2.46 18.62
C HIS A 101 10.66 -1.34 18.99
N LYS A 102 11.07 -0.07 19.06
CA LYS A 102 10.08 1.02 19.09
C LYS A 102 9.66 1.34 17.66
N LYS A 103 8.52 0.76 17.28
CA LYS A 103 7.65 1.23 16.19
C LYS A 103 8.38 1.26 14.84
N PHE A 104 8.19 0.30 13.95
CA PHE A 104 6.93 0.12 13.21
C PHE A 104 5.91 1.28 13.35
N THR A 105 6.36 2.52 13.41
CA THR A 105 5.72 3.57 12.64
C THR A 105 6.36 3.39 11.30
N GLU A 106 5.72 2.55 10.49
CA GLU A 106 5.90 2.54 9.05
C GLU A 106 5.65 3.95 8.53
N VAL A 107 6.64 4.82 8.68
CA VAL A 107 6.83 5.88 7.70
C VAL A 107 7.22 5.11 6.46
N LEU A 108 6.25 4.95 5.57
CA LEU A 108 6.27 4.23 4.31
C LEU A 108 7.67 4.27 3.67
N ASN A 109 8.51 3.28 4.01
CA ASN A 109 9.94 3.33 3.73
C ASN A 109 10.09 3.24 2.21
N PHE A 110 10.88 4.12 1.58
CA PHE A 110 11.02 4.18 0.11
C PHE A 110 11.31 2.81 -0.52
N HIS A 111 12.05 1.95 0.20
CA HIS A 111 12.34 0.58 -0.20
C HIS A 111 11.11 -0.34 -0.31
N LYS A 112 10.04 -0.09 0.44
CA LYS A 112 8.76 -0.84 0.34
C LYS A 112 7.90 -0.35 -0.85
N VAL A 113 8.07 0.90 -1.30
CA VAL A 113 7.28 1.53 -2.38
C VAL A 113 8.01 1.49 -3.73
N ALA A 114 9.30 1.18 -3.73
CA ALA A 114 10.13 1.07 -4.93
C ALA A 114 9.51 0.15 -6.02
N GLY A 115 8.78 -0.90 -5.62
CA GLY A 115 8.10 -1.80 -6.56
C GLY A 115 7.07 -1.11 -7.46
N ILE A 116 6.35 -0.10 -6.95
CA ILE A 116 5.33 0.63 -7.73
C ILE A 116 6.00 1.46 -8.83
N PHE A 117 7.11 2.12 -8.53
CA PHE A 117 7.87 2.89 -9.52
C PHE A 117 8.40 2.00 -10.65
N VAL A 118 8.86 0.78 -10.33
CA VAL A 118 9.32 -0.18 -11.34
C VAL A 118 8.19 -0.58 -12.30
N ILE A 119 7.00 -0.86 -11.78
CA ILE A 119 5.83 -1.21 -12.61
C ILE A 119 5.44 -0.04 -13.52
N LEU A 120 5.48 1.19 -13.00
CA LEU A 120 5.20 2.40 -13.79
C LEU A 120 6.19 2.56 -14.95
N PHE A 121 7.49 2.42 -14.71
CA PHE A 121 8.50 2.54 -15.78
C PHE A 121 8.31 1.47 -16.85
N ILE A 122 8.06 0.22 -16.48
CA ILE A 122 7.81 -0.88 -17.42
C ILE A 122 6.55 -0.59 -18.26
N GLY A 123 5.47 -0.11 -17.64
CA GLY A 123 4.23 0.23 -18.33
C GLY A 123 4.40 1.36 -19.35
N VAL A 124 5.12 2.42 -18.98
CA VAL A 124 5.42 3.54 -19.89
C VAL A 124 6.31 3.09 -21.04
N SER A 125 7.36 2.31 -20.76
CA SER A 125 8.24 1.78 -21.80
C SER A 125 7.49 0.89 -22.79
N LEU A 126 6.60 0.00 -22.31
CA LEU A 126 5.82 -0.88 -23.18
C LEU A 126 4.83 -0.10 -24.05
N ALA A 127 4.15 0.91 -23.47
CA ALA A 127 3.24 1.77 -24.21
C ALA A 127 3.94 2.53 -25.35
N ILE A 128 5.14 3.08 -25.08
CA ILE A 128 5.97 3.74 -26.09
C ILE A 128 6.37 2.76 -27.19
N LEU A 129 6.79 1.53 -26.85
CA LEU A 129 7.16 0.52 -27.83
C LEU A 129 5.99 0.12 -28.74
N ILE A 130 4.80 -0.10 -28.17
CA ILE A 130 3.59 -0.42 -28.95
C ILE A 130 3.24 0.73 -29.89
N ALA A 131 3.24 1.97 -29.39
CA ALA A 131 2.96 3.16 -30.20
C ALA A 131 3.96 3.31 -31.36
N LEU A 132 5.25 3.08 -31.11
CA LEU A 132 6.27 3.09 -32.16
C LEU A 132 6.04 1.97 -33.18
N PHE A 133 5.69 0.76 -32.75
CA PHE A 133 5.43 -0.35 -33.65
C PHE A 133 4.23 -0.06 -34.58
N GLU A 134 3.11 0.39 -34.03
CA GLU A 134 1.94 0.80 -34.81
C GLU A 134 2.27 1.94 -35.78
N PHE A 135 3.04 2.92 -35.33
CA PHE A 135 3.47 4.05 -36.14
C PHE A 135 4.36 3.63 -37.31
N LEU A 136 5.28 2.67 -37.10
CA LEU A 136 6.12 2.10 -38.15
C LEU A 136 5.31 1.29 -39.16
N VAL A 137 4.36 0.45 -38.72
CA VAL A 137 3.47 -0.32 -39.61
C VAL A 137 2.61 0.61 -40.46
N LYS A 138 2.04 1.66 -39.84
CA LYS A 138 1.25 2.68 -40.55
C LYS A 138 2.09 3.45 -41.54
N THR A 139 3.29 3.90 -41.15
CA THR A 139 4.21 4.62 -42.04
C THR A 139 4.67 3.74 -43.21
N LYS A 140 4.91 2.44 -43.00
CA LYS A 140 5.21 1.51 -44.10
C LYS A 140 4.03 1.36 -45.06
N ARG A 141 2.81 1.12 -44.53
CA ARG A 141 1.60 1.01 -45.36
C ARG A 141 1.33 2.28 -46.16
N ASP A 142 1.52 3.44 -45.56
CA ASP A 142 1.33 4.75 -46.20
C ASP A 142 2.43 5.05 -47.23
N SER A 143 3.69 4.68 -46.95
CA SER A 143 4.80 4.81 -47.90
C SER A 143 4.61 3.95 -49.14
N THR A 144 4.10 2.72 -49.02
CA THR A 144 3.77 1.87 -50.17
C THR A 144 2.65 2.46 -51.04
N ARG A 145 1.72 3.23 -50.46
CA ARG A 145 0.66 3.93 -51.22
C ARG A 145 1.13 5.21 -51.91
N ILE A 146 2.11 5.92 -51.31
CA ILE A 146 2.50 7.28 -51.73
C ILE A 146 3.84 7.28 -52.49
N ASN A 147 4.57 6.16 -52.54
CA ASN A 147 5.85 5.98 -53.26
C ASN A 147 6.90 7.08 -52.97
N GLN A 148 7.03 7.45 -51.69
CA GLN A 148 7.99 8.44 -51.20
C GLN A 148 8.88 7.88 -50.09
N ASN A 149 10.08 8.47 -49.95
CA ASN A 149 11.08 8.09 -48.94
C ASN A 149 10.49 8.08 -47.53
N ILE A 150 10.63 6.95 -46.84
CA ILE A 150 10.09 6.68 -45.49
C ILE A 150 10.42 7.80 -44.49
N CYS A 151 11.62 8.39 -44.57
CA CYS A 151 12.06 9.46 -43.67
C CYS A 151 11.21 10.75 -43.79
N LYS A 152 10.70 11.09 -44.98
CA LYS A 152 9.83 12.27 -45.17
C LYS A 152 8.43 12.03 -44.59
N VAL A 153 7.90 10.83 -44.78
CA VAL A 153 6.58 10.43 -44.24
C VAL A 153 6.64 10.33 -42.71
N LEU A 154 7.72 9.77 -42.17
CA LEU A 154 7.97 9.67 -40.72
C LEU A 154 8.08 11.05 -40.08
N CYS A 155 8.90 11.96 -40.64
CA CYS A 155 9.02 13.33 -40.13
C CYS A 155 7.71 14.11 -40.21
N ARG A 156 6.93 13.99 -41.29
CA ARG A 156 5.64 14.67 -41.42
C ARG A 156 4.66 14.19 -40.35
N ASN A 157 4.51 12.87 -40.21
CA ASN A 157 3.57 12.29 -39.27
C ASN A 157 4.00 12.50 -37.81
N LEU A 158 5.31 12.46 -37.51
CA LEU A 158 5.84 12.71 -36.17
C LEU A 158 5.70 14.20 -35.79
N CYS A 159 5.90 15.11 -36.75
CA CYS A 159 5.71 16.54 -36.54
C CYS A 159 4.23 16.87 -36.24
N ILE A 160 3.29 16.23 -36.93
CA ILE A 160 1.84 16.34 -36.65
C ILE A 160 1.49 15.74 -35.28
N ALA A 161 2.10 14.61 -34.91
CA ALA A 161 1.88 13.96 -33.62
C ALA A 161 2.43 14.78 -32.44
N ILE A 162 3.59 15.43 -32.60
CA ILE A 162 4.26 16.20 -31.55
C ILE A 162 3.72 17.63 -31.43
N LYS A 163 3.46 18.31 -32.57
CA LYS A 163 2.91 19.69 -32.54
C LYS A 163 1.39 19.70 -32.32
N GLY A 164 0.73 18.55 -32.46
CA GLY A 164 -0.72 18.48 -32.60
C GLY A 164 -1.17 19.05 -33.95
N MET A 165 -2.31 18.61 -34.47
CA MET A 165 -2.94 19.32 -35.60
C MET A 165 -3.24 20.76 -35.17
N THR A 166 -2.79 21.73 -35.95
CA THR A 166 -3.19 23.11 -35.75
C THR A 166 -4.71 23.20 -35.88
N LEU A 167 -5.34 24.03 -35.03
CA LEU A 167 -6.80 24.22 -35.02
C LEU A 167 -7.35 24.60 -36.41
N ASP A 168 -6.52 25.21 -37.24
CA ASP A 168 -6.85 25.60 -38.61
C ASP A 168 -6.94 24.40 -39.56
N GLU A 169 -6.02 23.43 -39.50
CA GLU A 169 -6.13 22.18 -40.28
C GLU A 169 -7.33 21.34 -39.83
N LYS A 170 -7.63 21.32 -38.52
CA LYS A 170 -8.81 20.61 -38.00
C LYS A 170 -10.12 21.27 -38.46
N LYS A 171 -10.17 22.60 -38.54
CA LYS A 171 -11.31 23.35 -39.07
C LYS A 171 -11.52 23.09 -40.56
N GLU A 172 -10.45 23.01 -41.34
CA GLU A 172 -10.52 22.74 -42.77
C GLU A 172 -10.95 21.29 -43.06
N ALA A 173 -10.42 20.32 -42.32
CA ALA A 173 -10.86 18.92 -42.38
C ALA A 173 -12.32 18.75 -41.94
N LEU A 174 -12.77 19.48 -40.92
CA LEU A 174 -14.17 19.49 -40.48
C LEU A 174 -15.08 20.12 -41.53
N ASN A 175 -14.68 21.23 -42.15
CA ASN A 175 -15.46 21.89 -43.19
C ASN A 175 -15.61 21.00 -44.44
N ASN A 176 -14.54 20.35 -44.88
CA ASN A 176 -14.63 19.40 -45.99
C ASN A 176 -15.51 18.19 -45.65
N TRP A 177 -15.44 17.68 -44.41
CA TRP A 177 -16.31 16.60 -43.94
C TRP A 177 -17.79 17.04 -43.86
N LEU A 178 -18.07 18.24 -43.37
CA LEU A 178 -19.42 18.82 -43.32
C LEU A 178 -19.99 19.06 -44.72
N LEU A 179 -19.17 19.56 -45.66
CA LEU A 179 -19.57 19.73 -47.06
C LEU A 179 -19.89 18.40 -47.73
N GLN A 180 -19.11 17.35 -47.44
CA GLN A 180 -19.39 15.98 -47.90
C GLN A 180 -20.74 15.48 -47.37
N GLN A 181 -21.03 15.71 -46.09
CA GLN A 181 -22.28 15.27 -45.47
C GLN A 181 -23.49 16.04 -46.00
N HIS A 182 -23.34 17.33 -46.29
CA HIS A 182 -24.39 18.15 -46.88
C HIS A 182 -24.69 17.72 -48.33
N ASN A 183 -23.68 17.39 -49.13
CA ASN A 183 -23.86 16.94 -50.53
C ASN A 183 -24.55 15.56 -50.63
N ILE A 184 -24.32 14.67 -49.66
CA ILE A 184 -24.98 13.36 -49.57
C ILE A 184 -26.46 13.48 -49.12
N SER A 185 -26.82 14.54 -48.36
CA SER A 185 -28.19 14.76 -47.87
C SER A 185 -29.14 15.44 -48.86
N LEU A 186 -28.63 16.19 -49.84
CA LEU A 186 -29.44 16.89 -50.84
C LEU A 186 -30.32 15.96 -51.72
N PRO A 187 -29.86 14.77 -52.17
CA PRO A 187 -30.72 13.86 -52.94
C PRO A 187 -31.82 13.19 -52.12
N TYR A 188 -31.69 13.07 -50.80
CA TYR A 188 -32.75 12.52 -49.94
C TYR A 188 -33.89 13.52 -49.74
N ARG A 189 -33.59 14.82 -49.66
CA ARG A 189 -34.58 15.89 -49.46
C ARG A 189 -35.45 16.15 -50.70
N GLN A 190 -34.94 15.89 -51.91
CA GLN A 190 -35.72 16.05 -53.14
C GLN A 190 -36.72 14.90 -53.36
N ASN A 191 -36.42 13.69 -52.88
CA ASN A 191 -37.32 12.53 -53.00
C ASN A 191 -38.51 12.55 -52.02
N ILE A 192 -38.47 13.34 -50.94
CA ILE A 192 -39.61 13.50 -50.01
C ILE A 192 -40.69 14.43 -50.60
N ASN A 193 -40.32 15.32 -51.53
CA ASN A 193 -41.26 16.27 -52.12
C ASN A 193 -41.94 15.78 -53.41
N GLN A 194 -41.64 14.56 -53.90
CA GLN A 194 -42.20 14.02 -55.15
C GLN A 194 -43.28 12.93 -54.97
N ASN A 195 -43.58 12.50 -53.73
CA ASN A 195 -44.64 11.52 -53.48
C ASN A 195 -45.86 12.18 -52.84
N GLU A 196 -46.81 12.61 -53.66
CA GLU A 196 -48.18 12.86 -53.24
C GLU A 196 -48.88 11.52 -52.95
N ARG A 197 -49.19 11.26 -51.65
CA ARG A 197 -50.40 10.62 -51.06
C ARG A 197 -50.09 9.79 -49.79
N PRO A 198 -51.06 9.59 -48.87
CA PRO A 198 -51.91 10.54 -48.16
C PRO A 198 -51.35 10.85 -46.76
N VAL A 199 -51.80 11.95 -46.16
CA VAL A 199 -51.43 12.39 -44.80
C VAL A 199 -51.86 11.33 -43.77
N ALA A 200 -50.90 10.61 -43.19
CA ALA A 200 -51.11 9.88 -41.95
C ALA A 200 -50.97 10.87 -40.79
N THR A 201 -52.10 11.35 -40.30
CA THR A 201 -52.19 12.16 -39.08
C THR A 201 -51.93 11.25 -37.89
N ALA A 202 -50.68 11.16 -37.45
CA ALA A 202 -50.34 10.56 -36.15
C ALA A 202 -50.18 11.68 -35.13
N THR A 203 -51.17 11.80 -34.25
CA THR A 203 -51.20 12.75 -33.14
C THR A 203 -50.06 12.46 -32.17
N ALA A 204 -49.15 13.42 -31.99
CA ALA A 204 -48.17 13.36 -30.91
C ALA A 204 -48.90 13.55 -29.56
N THR A 205 -49.05 12.47 -28.78
CA THR A 205 -49.44 12.59 -27.37
C THR A 205 -48.30 13.25 -26.61
N LYS A 206 -48.45 14.56 -26.40
CA LYS A 206 -47.63 15.37 -25.51
C LYS A 206 -48.01 15.03 -24.07
N PHE A 207 -47.22 14.20 -23.40
CA PHE A 207 -47.31 14.07 -21.94
C PHE A 207 -46.82 15.37 -21.31
N SER A 208 -47.76 16.18 -20.84
CA SER A 208 -47.52 17.38 -20.04
C SER A 208 -47.84 17.04 -18.60
N TRP A 209 -46.81 17.01 -17.74
CA TRP A 209 -47.03 17.00 -16.30
C TRP A 209 -47.37 18.42 -15.87
N SER A 210 -48.63 18.65 -15.51
CA SER A 210 -49.09 19.87 -14.85
C SER A 210 -49.09 19.62 -13.35
N ASN A 211 -48.16 20.26 -12.65
CA ASN A 211 -48.27 20.44 -11.21
C ASN A 211 -49.20 21.64 -10.99
N ASP A 212 -50.34 21.42 -10.34
CA ASP A 212 -51.00 22.47 -9.57
C ASP A 212 -51.69 21.82 -8.37
N ASP A 213 -51.27 22.30 -7.20
CA ASP A 213 -51.87 22.06 -5.89
C ASP A 213 -53.28 22.68 -5.83
N THR A 214 -54.23 22.02 -5.15
CA THR A 214 -55.17 22.65 -4.19
C THR A 214 -56.18 21.64 -3.58
N ILE A 215 -55.96 21.33 -2.30
CA ILE A 215 -56.88 21.34 -1.13
C ILE A 215 -58.38 21.02 -1.37
N SER A 216 -58.90 19.95 -0.74
CA SER A 216 -60.00 20.00 0.28
C SER A 216 -60.65 18.63 0.52
N ASN A 217 -60.42 18.05 1.70
CA ASN A 217 -61.41 17.73 2.74
C ASN A 217 -60.72 17.13 3.96
#